data_AF-A0A087RLN3-F1
#
_entry.id   AF-A0A087RLN3-F1
#
_cell.length_a   1.000
_cell.length_b   1.000
_cell.length_c   1.000
_cell.angle_alpha   90.00
_cell.angle_beta   90.00
_cell.angle_gamma   90.00
#
_symmetry.space_group_name_H-M   'P 1'
#
loop_
_entity.id
_entity.type
_entity.pdbx_description
1 polymer ?
#
loop_
_entity_poly.entity_id
_entity_poly.type
_entity_poly.pdbx_seq_one_letter_code
_entity_poly.pdbx_strand_id
1 'polypeptide(L)'
;MEKTKNNQFMQVEIPDGITSFLEKKSGIFRNEKTPSYGVTEIVRCLRKSFYERTKKKRKSKKSLDNLWPTVRGDLLHQMTTAYNWNELDMDFQIPLGNDNSGTISGRLDMYDWKTKTIIDLKTTKDVYTQAEEGTIPKKEDILQIQCYGTIFSNIIPIQELVLVYADLNDMLAFRIANEDKTWWLKERILELEQGISDKKPPKREISKLCYFCRFFNECNPNESNIIIPEKSGSELNTQKGVK
;
A
#
# COMPACT_ATOMS: atom_id res chain seq x y z
N MET A 1 -40.31 -18.06 25.29
CA MET A 1 -38.99 -18.71 25.13
C MET A 1 -37.93 -17.65 25.35
N GLU A 2 -37.40 -17.60 26.56
CA GLU A 2 -36.27 -16.72 26.91
C GLU A 2 -35.02 -17.19 26.16
N LYS A 3 -34.33 -16.25 25.50
CA LYS A 3 -32.98 -16.49 24.97
C LYS A 3 -32.03 -16.60 26.16
N THR A 4 -31.60 -17.82 26.46
CA THR A 4 -30.53 -18.09 27.42
C THR A 4 -29.28 -17.33 26.95
N LYS A 5 -28.87 -16.27 27.67
CA LYS A 5 -27.56 -15.66 27.47
C LYS A 5 -26.53 -16.70 27.89
N ASN A 6 -25.76 -17.18 26.92
CA ASN A 6 -24.67 -18.12 27.16
C ASN A 6 -23.57 -17.37 27.95
N ASN A 7 -23.54 -17.56 29.27
CA ASN A 7 -22.70 -16.84 30.24
C ASN A 7 -21.22 -17.26 30.24
N GLN A 8 -20.77 -18.00 29.23
CA GLN A 8 -19.48 -18.67 29.26
C GLN A 8 -18.31 -17.77 28.80
N PHE A 9 -18.59 -16.66 28.13
CA PHE A 9 -17.57 -15.75 27.62
C PHE A 9 -18.00 -14.29 27.86
N MET A 10 -17.09 -13.49 28.40
CA MET A 10 -17.24 -12.03 28.51
C MET A 10 -16.38 -11.36 27.45
N GLN A 11 -16.97 -10.44 26.69
CA GLN A 11 -16.20 -9.57 25.80
C GLN A 11 -15.36 -8.62 26.67
N VAL A 12 -14.04 -8.71 26.52
CA VAL A 12 -13.07 -7.84 27.20
C VAL A 12 -12.45 -6.88 26.20
N GLU A 13 -11.93 -5.75 26.70
CA GLU A 13 -11.14 -4.84 25.88
C GLU A 13 -9.85 -5.50 25.42
N ILE A 14 -9.34 -5.05 24.26
CA ILE A 14 -8.13 -5.60 23.67
C ILE A 14 -6.93 -5.13 24.53
N PRO A 15 -6.07 -6.03 25.01
CA PRO A 15 -4.94 -5.66 25.85
C PRO A 15 -4.01 -4.63 25.18
N ASP A 16 -3.62 -3.59 25.91
CA ASP A 16 -2.74 -2.51 25.44
C ASP A 16 -1.42 -2.99 24.84
N GLY A 17 -0.91 -4.14 25.31
CA GLY A 17 0.29 -4.77 24.80
C GLY A 17 0.19 -5.17 23.32
N ILE A 18 -0.99 -5.61 22.87
CA ILE A 18 -1.23 -5.93 21.46
C ILE A 18 -1.21 -4.65 20.64
N THR A 19 -1.96 -3.63 21.03
CA THR A 19 -1.99 -2.33 20.33
C THR A 19 -0.60 -1.71 20.21
N SER A 20 0.17 -1.72 21.31
CA SER A 20 1.55 -1.21 21.37
C SER A 20 2.50 -1.97 20.45
N PHE A 21 2.33 -3.28 20.32
CA PHE A 21 3.10 -4.11 19.40
C PHE A 21 2.82 -3.75 17.93
N LEU A 22 1.54 -3.62 17.54
CA LEU A 22 1.16 -3.27 16.16
C LEU A 22 1.65 -1.86 15.77
N GLU A 23 1.69 -0.92 16.71
CA GLU A 23 2.20 0.42 16.46
C GLU A 23 3.70 0.46 16.22
N LYS A 24 4.49 -0.27 17.02
CA LYS A 24 5.96 -0.29 16.90
C LYS A 24 6.43 -0.88 15.56
N LYS A 25 5.73 -1.88 15.03
CA LYS A 25 6.11 -2.52 13.76
C LYS A 25 5.82 -1.66 12.52
N SER A 26 4.94 -0.65 12.63
CA SER A 26 4.53 0.22 11.52
C SER A 26 5.48 1.38 11.14
N GLY A 27 6.69 1.46 11.70
CA GLY A 27 7.58 2.65 11.63
C GLY A 27 8.62 2.66 10.50
N ILE A 28 8.61 3.71 9.67
CA ILE A 28 9.51 3.96 8.51
C ILE A 28 10.68 4.89 8.90
N PHE A 29 11.91 4.56 8.47
CA PHE A 29 13.12 5.40 8.56
C PHE A 29 13.28 6.30 7.31
N ARG A 30 13.80 7.53 7.48
CA ARG A 30 14.27 8.40 6.38
C ARG A 30 15.53 9.18 6.80
N ASN A 31 16.43 9.38 5.84
CA ASN A 31 17.66 10.16 5.96
C ASN A 31 17.45 11.56 5.34
N GLU A 32 18.08 12.61 5.88
CA GLU A 32 17.56 14.00 5.81
C GLU A 32 18.28 14.98 4.85
N LYS A 33 19.13 14.56 3.91
CA LYS A 33 19.99 15.52 3.17
C LYS A 33 19.58 15.88 1.74
N THR A 34 18.61 15.17 1.14
CA THR A 34 18.03 15.47 -0.19
C THR A 34 16.51 15.21 -0.14
N PRO A 35 15.68 15.84 -0.99
CA PRO A 35 14.28 15.44 -1.12
C PRO A 35 14.24 13.97 -1.57
N SER A 36 13.98 13.07 -0.60
CA SER A 36 13.88 11.63 -0.81
C SER A 36 12.42 11.23 -0.86
N TYR A 37 12.02 10.55 -1.92
CA TYR A 37 10.66 10.09 -2.19
C TYR A 37 10.61 8.57 -2.21
N GLY A 38 9.69 7.97 -1.46
CA GLY A 38 9.45 6.53 -1.58
C GLY A 38 8.78 6.22 -2.91
N VAL A 39 9.10 5.09 -3.58
CA VAL A 39 8.36 4.66 -4.78
C VAL A 39 6.85 4.62 -4.52
N THR A 40 6.43 4.04 -3.38
CA THR A 40 5.02 3.99 -2.96
C THR A 40 4.38 5.37 -2.78
N GLU A 41 5.17 6.38 -2.43
CA GLU A 41 4.70 7.75 -2.27
C GLU A 41 4.42 8.42 -3.63
N ILE A 42 5.25 8.13 -4.64
CA ILE A 42 5.14 8.67 -5.99
C ILE A 42 4.08 7.92 -6.81
N VAL A 43 3.95 6.61 -6.60
CA VAL A 43 3.00 5.74 -7.31
C VAL A 43 1.55 6.00 -6.91
N ARG A 44 1.32 6.42 -5.67
CA ARG A 44 -0.02 6.71 -5.14
C ARG A 44 -0.39 8.19 -5.32
N CYS A 45 -1.61 8.55 -4.93
CA CYS A 45 -2.14 9.91 -5.01
C CYS A 45 -1.16 10.99 -4.52
N LEU A 46 -0.68 11.89 -5.39
CA LEU A 46 0.29 12.93 -4.99
C LEU A 46 -0.31 13.94 -4.03
N ARG A 47 -1.61 14.20 -4.13
CA ARG A 47 -2.29 15.07 -3.18
C ARG A 47 -2.27 14.49 -1.76
N LYS A 48 -2.34 13.16 -1.62
CA LYS A 48 -2.12 12.50 -0.33
C LYS A 48 -0.68 12.72 0.12
N SER A 49 0.31 12.41 -0.72
CA SER A 49 1.74 12.57 -0.42
C SER A 49 2.09 14.02 0.00
N PHE A 50 1.53 15.01 -0.69
CA PHE A 50 1.60 16.42 -0.34
C PHE A 50 1.10 16.69 1.09
N TYR A 51 -0.09 16.18 1.45
CA TYR A 51 -0.62 16.35 2.80
C TYR A 51 0.23 15.64 3.87
N GLU A 52 0.82 14.48 3.55
CA GLU A 52 1.70 13.75 4.48
C GLU A 52 3.00 14.49 4.77
N ARG A 53 3.53 15.21 3.79
CA ARG A 53 4.75 16.03 3.93
C ARG A 53 4.50 17.39 4.59
N THR A 54 3.40 18.05 4.23
CA THR A 54 3.17 19.44 4.65
C THR A 54 2.49 19.58 6.01
N LYS A 55 1.84 18.52 6.51
CA LYS A 55 1.10 18.58 7.78
C LYS A 55 1.84 17.86 8.90
N LYS A 56 1.82 18.43 10.10
CA LYS A 56 2.24 17.73 11.33
C LYS A 56 1.48 16.40 11.41
N LYS A 57 2.18 15.29 11.68
CA LYS A 57 1.62 13.94 11.81
C LYS A 57 0.38 13.99 12.72
N ARG A 58 -0.83 14.01 12.13
CA ARG A 58 -2.05 13.80 12.90
C ARG A 58 -1.95 12.38 13.46
N LYS A 59 -2.02 12.24 14.78
CA LYS A 59 -2.24 10.93 15.42
C LYS A 59 -3.53 10.37 14.82
N SER A 60 -3.42 9.41 13.91
CA SER A 60 -4.58 8.72 13.39
C SER A 60 -5.27 8.05 14.57
N LYS A 61 -6.58 8.22 14.73
CA LYS A 61 -7.40 7.34 15.57
C LYS A 61 -7.31 5.95 14.91
N LYS A 62 -6.35 5.11 15.34
CA LYS A 62 -6.10 3.80 14.75
C LYS A 62 -7.14 2.83 15.30
N SER A 63 -8.11 2.41 14.49
CA SER A 63 -8.92 1.23 14.79
C SER A 63 -8.13 -0.04 14.43
N LEU A 64 -8.41 -1.17 15.09
CA LEU A 64 -7.75 -2.44 14.81
C LEU A 64 -7.91 -2.88 13.35
N ASP A 65 -9.08 -2.64 12.76
CA ASP A 65 -9.35 -2.93 11.34
C ASP A 65 -8.32 -2.30 10.39
N ASN A 66 -7.73 -1.16 10.77
CA ASN A 66 -6.70 -0.48 9.99
C ASN A 66 -5.27 -0.99 10.28
N LEU A 67 -5.05 -1.60 11.45
CA LEU A 67 -3.74 -2.12 11.87
C LEU A 67 -3.49 -3.54 11.36
N TRP A 68 -4.53 -4.38 11.40
CA TRP A 68 -4.42 -5.80 11.09
C TRP A 68 -3.89 -6.12 9.68
N PRO A 69 -4.31 -5.43 8.61
CA PRO A 69 -3.76 -5.68 7.28
C PRO A 69 -2.25 -5.42 7.19
N THR A 70 -1.75 -4.41 7.90
CA THR A 70 -0.31 -4.07 7.94
C THR A 70 0.46 -5.19 8.63
N VAL A 71 -0.02 -5.64 9.79
CA VAL A 71 0.65 -6.68 10.59
C VAL A 71 0.64 -8.03 9.89
N ARG A 72 -0.45 -8.38 9.21
CA ARG A 72 -0.51 -9.56 8.35
C ARG A 72 0.49 -9.45 7.20
N GLY A 73 0.61 -8.26 6.60
CA GLY A 73 1.64 -7.97 5.61
C GLY A 73 3.03 -8.26 6.13
N ASP A 74 3.40 -7.63 7.26
CA ASP A 74 4.71 -7.79 7.89
C ASP A 74 5.02 -9.25 8.25
N LEU A 75 4.01 -10.01 8.72
CA LEU A 75 4.16 -11.43 9.01
C LEU A 75 4.48 -12.24 7.75
N LEU A 76 3.75 -12.02 6.66
CA LEU A 76 3.99 -12.73 5.40
C LEU A 76 5.35 -12.35 4.80
N HIS A 77 5.77 -11.07 4.86
CA HIS A 77 7.12 -10.67 4.46
C HIS A 77 8.21 -11.30 5.34
N GLN A 78 7.98 -11.49 6.65
CA GLN A 78 8.94 -12.20 7.51
C GLN A 78 9.05 -13.69 7.18
N MET A 79 7.94 -14.32 6.77
CA MET A 79 7.97 -15.73 6.34
C MET A 79 8.82 -15.92 5.08
N THR A 80 8.85 -14.92 4.19
CA THR A 80 9.67 -15.03 2.98
C THR A 80 11.17 -14.94 3.26
N THR A 81 11.59 -14.27 4.33
CA THR A 81 13.00 -14.25 4.77
C THR A 81 13.54 -15.66 5.02
N ALA A 82 12.70 -16.61 5.44
CA ALA A 82 13.10 -18.02 5.61
C ALA A 82 13.51 -18.73 4.30
N TYR A 83 13.13 -18.17 3.15
CA TYR A 83 13.47 -18.68 1.82
C TYR A 83 14.66 -17.95 1.17
N ASN A 84 15.51 -17.27 1.96
CA ASN A 84 16.57 -16.38 1.48
C ASN A 84 16.06 -15.24 0.58
N TRP A 85 14.82 -14.79 0.76
CA TRP A 85 14.33 -13.57 0.13
C TRP A 85 14.95 -12.40 0.89
N ASN A 86 15.97 -11.79 0.28
CA ASN A 86 16.64 -10.64 0.85
C ASN A 86 15.99 -9.38 0.30
N GLU A 87 15.43 -8.56 1.19
CA GLU A 87 14.99 -7.21 0.84
C GLU A 87 16.20 -6.39 0.39
N LEU A 88 16.04 -5.61 -0.69
CA LEU A 88 17.10 -4.73 -1.21
C LEU A 88 16.63 -3.28 -1.16
N ASP A 89 17.18 -2.53 -0.21
CA ASP A 89 16.99 -1.08 -0.09
C ASP A 89 17.96 -0.33 -1.02
N MET A 90 17.44 0.66 -1.75
CA MET A 90 18.26 1.47 -2.65
C MET A 90 17.69 2.88 -2.84
N ASP A 91 18.61 3.84 -2.91
CA ASP A 91 18.32 5.22 -3.31
C ASP A 91 18.81 5.47 -4.74
N PHE A 92 17.99 6.12 -5.55
CA PHE A 92 18.28 6.43 -6.94
C PHE A 92 18.04 7.91 -7.22
N GLN A 93 18.99 8.55 -7.89
CA GLN A 93 18.86 9.96 -8.26
C GLN A 93 18.23 10.09 -9.65
N ILE A 94 17.12 10.81 -9.73
CA ILE A 94 16.46 11.18 -10.98
C ILE A 94 16.80 12.63 -11.31
N PRO A 95 17.41 12.92 -12.49
CA PRO A 95 17.67 14.29 -12.90
C PRO A 95 16.37 15.02 -13.21
N LEU A 96 16.07 16.05 -12.41
CA LEU A 96 14.86 16.87 -12.55
C LEU A 96 15.07 18.02 -13.55
N GLY A 97 16.31 18.42 -13.79
CA GLY A 97 16.71 19.52 -14.68
C GLY A 97 17.36 20.68 -13.90
N ASN A 98 18.10 21.55 -14.59
CA ASN A 98 18.86 22.68 -14.00
C ASN A 98 19.74 22.26 -12.81
N ASP A 99 20.56 21.21 -13.00
CA ASP A 99 21.44 20.60 -11.99
C ASP A 99 20.75 20.07 -10.72
N ASN A 100 19.41 20.10 -10.66
CA ASN A 100 18.65 19.51 -9.57
C ASN A 100 18.36 18.02 -9.83
N SER A 101 18.53 17.22 -8.79
CA SER A 101 18.16 15.80 -8.76
C SER A 101 17.18 15.53 -7.62
N GLY A 102 16.15 14.73 -7.88
CA GLY A 102 15.28 14.17 -6.85
C GLY A 102 15.77 12.76 -6.49
N THR A 103 15.79 12.41 -5.22
CA THR A 103 16.14 11.04 -4.80
C THR A 103 14.86 10.22 -4.69
N ILE A 104 14.77 9.09 -5.39
CA ILE A 104 13.75 8.07 -5.15
C ILE A 104 14.38 6.92 -4.37
N SER A 105 13.83 6.65 -3.20
CA SER A 105 14.14 5.46 -2.41
C SER A 105 13.15 4.34 -2.76
N GLY A 106 13.66 3.16 -3.09
CA GLY A 106 12.88 1.95 -3.31
C GLY A 106 13.40 0.80 -2.46
N ARG A 107 12.49 -0.05 -1.99
CA ARG A 107 12.82 -1.32 -1.33
C ARG A 107 12.21 -2.45 -2.13
N LEU A 108 13.05 -3.30 -2.72
CA LEU A 108 12.59 -4.53 -3.33
C LEU A 108 12.30 -5.55 -2.24
N ASP A 109 11.18 -6.25 -2.36
CA ASP A 109 10.91 -7.38 -1.48
C ASP A 109 11.84 -8.56 -1.80
N MET A 110 12.09 -8.81 -3.09
CA MET A 110 13.02 -9.85 -3.53
C MET A 110 13.57 -9.59 -4.94
N TYR A 111 14.84 -9.99 -5.14
CA TYR A 111 15.44 -10.14 -6.46
C TYR A 111 16.05 -11.54 -6.61
N ASP A 112 15.62 -12.29 -7.62
CA ASP A 112 16.26 -13.55 -8.02
C ASP A 112 17.36 -13.27 -9.04
N TRP A 113 18.61 -13.43 -8.61
CA TRP A 113 19.78 -13.18 -9.45
C TRP A 113 19.96 -14.20 -10.58
N LYS A 114 19.42 -15.42 -10.44
CA LYS A 114 19.57 -16.47 -11.48
C LYS A 114 18.71 -16.16 -12.68
N THR A 115 17.46 -15.79 -12.44
CA THR A 115 16.48 -15.43 -13.49
C THR A 115 16.45 -13.94 -13.78
N LYS A 116 17.16 -13.12 -12.99
CA LYS A 116 17.18 -11.65 -13.08
C LYS A 116 15.77 -11.08 -12.91
N THR A 117 15.04 -11.61 -11.92
CA THR A 117 13.62 -11.30 -11.70
C THR A 117 13.45 -10.46 -10.44
N ILE A 118 12.75 -9.34 -10.56
CA ILE A 118 12.22 -8.62 -9.39
C ILE A 118 10.88 -9.24 -9.02
N ILE A 119 10.73 -9.60 -7.74
CA ILE A 119 9.47 -10.09 -7.19
C ILE A 119 8.99 -9.12 -6.11
N ASP A 120 7.76 -8.66 -6.24
CA ASP A 120 7.09 -7.76 -5.29
C ASP A 120 5.88 -8.51 -4.71
N LEU A 121 5.85 -8.66 -3.39
CA LEU A 121 4.87 -9.45 -2.67
C LEU A 121 3.76 -8.53 -2.13
N LYS A 122 2.51 -8.88 -2.43
CA LYS A 122 1.33 -8.19 -1.94
C LYS A 122 0.46 -9.14 -1.14
N THR A 123 -0.09 -8.63 -0.05
CA THR A 123 -1.01 -9.41 0.79
C THR A 123 -2.43 -8.88 0.66
N THR A 124 -3.38 -9.77 0.44
CA THR A 124 -4.80 -9.43 0.28
C THR A 124 -5.68 -10.44 1.01
N LYS A 125 -6.99 -10.43 0.74
CA LYS A 125 -7.93 -11.48 1.14
C LYS A 125 -8.48 -12.12 -0.12
N ASP A 126 -8.79 -13.40 -0.11
CA ASP A 126 -9.52 -14.07 -1.20
C ASP A 126 -8.82 -13.88 -2.57
N VAL A 127 -7.54 -14.25 -2.64
CA VAL A 127 -6.65 -14.02 -3.80
C VAL A 127 -7.26 -14.55 -5.09
N TYR A 128 -7.76 -15.79 -5.10
CA TYR A 128 -8.36 -16.40 -6.30
C TYR A 128 -9.59 -15.65 -6.77
N THR A 129 -10.53 -15.35 -5.86
CA THR A 129 -11.75 -14.59 -6.21
C THR A 129 -11.39 -13.22 -6.78
N GLN A 130 -10.43 -12.51 -6.19
CA GLN A 130 -9.99 -11.22 -6.71
C GLN A 130 -9.37 -11.33 -8.11
N ALA A 131 -8.67 -12.43 -8.41
CA ALA A 131 -8.08 -12.67 -9.73
C ALA A 131 -9.16 -13.02 -10.77
N GLU A 132 -10.13 -13.87 -10.43
CA GLU A 132 -11.26 -14.24 -11.30
C GLU A 132 -12.13 -13.03 -11.64
N GLU A 133 -12.36 -12.14 -10.66
CA GLU A 133 -13.10 -10.89 -10.85
C GLU A 133 -12.29 -9.81 -11.58
N GLY A 134 -11.00 -10.04 -11.84
CA GLY A 134 -10.10 -9.08 -12.49
C GLY A 134 -9.78 -7.84 -11.65
N THR A 135 -9.84 -7.95 -10.32
CA THR A 135 -9.52 -6.86 -9.39
C THR A 135 -8.04 -6.83 -8.99
N ILE A 136 -7.32 -7.94 -9.20
CA ILE A 136 -5.85 -8.03 -9.16
C ILE A 136 -5.33 -8.59 -10.49
N PRO A 137 -4.10 -8.24 -10.92
CA PRO A 137 -3.17 -7.30 -10.29
C PRO A 137 -3.66 -5.85 -10.34
N LYS A 138 -3.46 -5.11 -9.24
CA LYS A 138 -3.90 -3.71 -9.15
C LYS A 138 -3.00 -2.81 -9.96
N LYS A 139 -3.56 -1.75 -10.57
CA LYS A 139 -2.81 -0.80 -11.39
C LYS A 139 -1.67 -0.14 -10.61
N GLU A 140 -1.90 0.20 -9.34
CA GLU A 140 -0.88 0.76 -8.46
C GLU A 140 0.28 -0.21 -8.17
N ASP A 141 0.00 -1.51 -8.05
CA ASP A 141 1.03 -2.52 -7.78
C ASP A 141 1.85 -2.78 -9.05
N ILE A 142 1.20 -2.80 -10.22
CA ILE A 142 1.86 -2.85 -11.54
C ILE A 142 2.80 -1.66 -11.71
N LEU A 143 2.30 -0.44 -11.44
CA LEU A 143 3.13 0.76 -11.53
C LEU A 143 4.30 0.73 -10.55
N GLN A 144 4.08 0.24 -9.32
CA GLN A 144 5.14 0.10 -8.31
C GLN A 144 6.26 -0.81 -8.81
N ILE A 145 5.95 -2.02 -9.28
CA ILE A 145 6.99 -2.95 -9.75
C ILE A 145 7.67 -2.47 -11.04
N GLN A 146 6.97 -1.76 -11.93
CA GLN A 146 7.58 -1.14 -13.12
C GLN A 146 8.55 0.01 -12.74
N CYS A 147 8.21 0.80 -11.71
CA CYS A 147 9.12 1.81 -11.17
C CYS A 147 10.38 1.15 -10.59
N TYR A 148 10.24 0.03 -9.87
CA TYR A 148 11.38 -0.77 -9.44
C TYR A 148 12.21 -1.29 -10.61
N GLY A 149 11.57 -1.86 -11.65
CA GLY A 149 12.24 -2.26 -12.88
C GLY A 149 13.10 -1.13 -13.47
N THR A 150 12.54 0.06 -13.55
CA THR A 150 13.23 1.26 -14.05
C THR A 150 14.43 1.64 -13.17
N ILE A 151 14.19 1.82 -11.86
CA ILE A 151 15.18 2.34 -10.91
C ILE A 151 16.38 1.40 -10.77
N PHE A 152 16.13 0.09 -10.74
CA PHE A 152 17.17 -0.91 -10.48
C PHE A 152 17.90 -1.37 -11.76
N SER A 153 17.33 -1.14 -12.96
CA SER A 153 17.91 -1.62 -14.23
C SER A 153 19.32 -1.13 -14.52
N ASN A 154 19.70 0.03 -13.98
CA ASN A 154 21.03 0.60 -14.15
C ASN A 154 22.09 0.00 -13.22
N ILE A 155 21.69 -0.81 -12.25
CA ILE A 155 22.54 -1.29 -11.15
C ILE A 155 22.58 -2.82 -11.14
N ILE A 156 21.44 -3.46 -11.38
CA ILE A 156 21.32 -4.91 -11.52
C ILE A 156 20.61 -5.25 -12.84
N PRO A 157 21.00 -6.35 -13.51
CA PRO A 157 20.32 -6.78 -14.72
C PRO A 157 18.89 -7.23 -14.38
N ILE A 158 17.91 -6.79 -15.14
CA ILE A 158 16.49 -7.16 -14.93
C ILE A 158 15.92 -7.72 -16.23
N GLN A 159 15.39 -8.93 -16.16
CA GLN A 159 14.72 -9.61 -17.27
C GLN A 159 13.22 -9.74 -17.06
N GLU A 160 12.79 -9.97 -15.81
CA GLU A 160 11.38 -10.19 -15.48
C GLU A 160 10.93 -9.39 -14.27
N LEU A 161 9.65 -9.00 -14.29
CA LEU A 161 8.95 -8.42 -13.16
C LEU A 161 7.79 -9.35 -12.81
N VAL A 162 7.70 -9.77 -11.54
CA VAL A 162 6.64 -10.66 -11.06
C VAL A 162 5.96 -10.07 -9.84
N LEU A 163 4.65 -9.88 -9.91
CA LEU A 163 3.82 -9.56 -8.76
C LEU A 163 3.28 -10.85 -8.16
N VAL A 164 3.51 -11.05 -6.87
CA VAL A 164 2.95 -12.19 -6.13
C VAL A 164 1.89 -11.66 -5.18
N TYR A 165 0.65 -12.14 -5.32
CA TYR A 165 -0.42 -11.90 -4.36
C TYR A 165 -0.59 -13.13 -3.49
N ALA A 166 -0.61 -12.93 -2.18
CA ALA A 166 -0.83 -13.98 -1.21
C ALA A 166 -1.94 -13.60 -0.21
N ASP A 167 -2.67 -14.61 0.24
CA ASP A 167 -3.42 -14.57 1.49
C ASP A 167 -2.96 -15.72 2.39
N LEU A 168 -3.78 -16.13 3.36
CA LEU A 168 -3.41 -17.20 4.29
C LEU A 168 -3.55 -18.61 3.70
N ASN A 169 -4.27 -18.74 2.58
CA ASN A 169 -4.60 -20.02 1.97
C ASN A 169 -3.90 -20.18 0.62
N ASP A 170 -3.81 -19.10 -0.15
CA ASP A 170 -3.48 -19.13 -1.56
C ASP A 170 -2.46 -18.08 -1.99
N MET A 171 -1.78 -18.37 -3.10
CA MET A 171 -0.80 -17.47 -3.71
C MET A 171 -0.90 -17.52 -5.23
N LEU A 172 -0.91 -16.35 -5.87
CA LEU A 172 -0.92 -16.20 -7.33
C LEU A 172 0.21 -15.26 -7.78
N ALA A 173 0.86 -15.61 -8.88
CA ALA A 173 1.93 -14.82 -9.48
C ALA A 173 1.52 -14.30 -10.86
N PHE A 174 1.83 -13.04 -11.13
CA PHE A 174 1.56 -12.35 -12.39
C PHE A 174 2.87 -11.82 -12.96
N ARG A 175 3.21 -12.25 -14.17
CA ARG A 175 4.32 -11.65 -14.92
C ARG A 175 3.87 -10.30 -15.47
N ILE A 176 4.65 -9.26 -15.20
CA ILE A 176 4.37 -7.87 -15.57
C ILE A 176 5.34 -7.43 -16.66
N ALA A 177 4.82 -6.67 -17.64
CA ALA A 177 5.65 -6.08 -18.68
C ALA A 177 6.63 -5.05 -18.09
N ASN A 178 7.90 -5.17 -18.45
CA ASN A 178 8.92 -4.21 -18.06
C ASN A 178 8.83 -2.97 -18.97
N GLU A 179 8.31 -1.87 -18.41
CA GLU A 179 8.16 -0.59 -19.09
C GLU A 179 9.02 0.45 -18.39
N ASP A 180 9.79 1.23 -19.16
CA ASP A 180 10.58 2.33 -18.61
C ASP A 180 9.65 3.45 -18.09
N LYS A 181 9.78 3.76 -16.80
CA LYS A 181 9.01 4.78 -16.08
C LYS A 181 9.83 6.02 -15.76
N THR A 182 11.02 6.21 -16.35
CA THR A 182 11.91 7.33 -16.04
C THR A 182 11.21 8.68 -16.16
N TRP A 183 10.57 8.94 -17.32
CA TRP A 183 9.83 10.18 -17.55
C TRP A 183 8.62 10.33 -16.64
N TRP A 184 7.88 9.23 -16.45
CA TRP A 184 6.71 9.21 -15.57
C TRP A 184 7.09 9.56 -14.13
N LEU A 185 8.14 8.94 -13.58
CA LEU A 185 8.66 9.24 -12.24
C LEU A 185 9.10 10.70 -12.13
N LYS A 186 9.81 11.21 -13.14
CA LYS A 186 10.25 12.61 -13.19
C LYS A 186 9.08 13.59 -13.12
N GLU A 187 8.07 13.42 -13.97
CA GLU A 187 6.88 14.29 -13.98
C GLU A 187 6.15 14.28 -12.63
N ARG A 188 6.02 13.11 -12.02
CA ARG A 188 5.35 12.93 -10.74
C ARG A 188 6.10 13.61 -9.60
N ILE A 189 7.43 13.50 -9.57
CA ILE A 189 8.26 14.22 -8.59
C ILE A 189 8.12 15.72 -8.81
N LEU A 190 8.24 16.20 -10.04
CA LEU A 190 8.11 17.63 -10.35
C LEU A 190 6.74 18.18 -9.94
N GLU A 191 5.65 17.46 -10.21
CA GLU A 191 4.31 17.86 -9.77
C GLU A 191 4.22 17.96 -8.24
N LEU A 192 4.80 17.01 -7.51
CA LEU A 192 4.81 17.02 -6.06
C LEU A 192 5.67 18.16 -5.48
N GLU A 193 6.88 18.35 -6.01
CA GLU A 193 7.80 19.43 -5.65
C GLU A 193 7.16 20.80 -5.90
N GLN A 194 6.55 20.99 -7.08
CA GLN A 194 5.83 22.21 -7.41
C GLN A 194 4.70 22.47 -6.41
N GLY A 195 3.92 21.43 -6.08
CA GLY A 195 2.85 21.55 -5.09
C GLY A 195 3.37 21.94 -3.70
N ILE A 196 4.49 21.36 -3.26
CA ILE A 196 5.16 21.70 -1.98
C ILE A 196 5.66 23.15 -2.00
N SER A 197 6.35 23.56 -3.06
CA SER A 197 6.88 24.92 -3.24
C SER A 197 5.77 25.97 -3.25
N ASP A 198 4.71 25.74 -4.04
CA ASP A 198 3.58 26.66 -4.18
C ASP A 198 2.62 26.61 -2.98
N LYS A 199 2.83 25.67 -2.05
CA LYS A 199 1.91 25.34 -0.94
C LYS A 199 0.49 25.03 -1.44
N LYS A 200 0.38 24.50 -2.67
CA LYS A 200 -0.88 24.17 -3.33
C LYS A 200 -0.92 22.67 -3.59
N PRO A 201 -1.95 21.95 -3.14
CA PRO A 201 -2.02 20.51 -3.37
C PRO A 201 -2.09 20.19 -4.88
N PRO A 202 -1.39 19.12 -5.33
CA PRO A 202 -1.53 18.56 -6.68
C PRO A 202 -2.98 18.22 -7.05
N LYS A 203 -3.21 17.91 -8.33
CA LYS A 203 -4.55 17.57 -8.82
C LYS A 203 -5.11 16.36 -8.07
N ARG A 204 -6.44 16.35 -7.84
CA ARG A 204 -7.10 15.21 -7.19
C ARG A 204 -7.12 14.01 -8.14
N GLU A 205 -6.57 12.89 -7.68
CA GLU A 205 -6.65 11.58 -8.33
C GLU A 205 -7.78 10.78 -7.68
N ILE A 206 -8.97 10.76 -8.29
CA ILE A 206 -10.14 10.07 -7.72
C ILE A 206 -9.97 8.56 -7.89
N SER A 207 -10.08 7.82 -6.79
CA SER A 207 -10.05 6.36 -6.77
C SER A 207 -10.90 5.79 -5.63
N LYS A 208 -11.16 4.48 -5.65
CA LYS A 208 -11.81 3.77 -4.53
C LYS A 208 -11.01 3.91 -3.22
N LEU A 209 -9.70 4.17 -3.30
CA LEU A 209 -8.85 4.40 -2.13
C LEU A 209 -9.14 5.72 -1.43
N CYS A 210 -9.87 6.66 -2.07
CA CYS A 210 -10.26 7.92 -1.44
C CYS A 210 -11.09 7.70 -0.16
N TYR A 211 -11.97 6.70 -0.12
CA TYR A 211 -12.80 6.38 1.05
C TYR A 211 -11.98 5.97 2.29
N PHE A 212 -10.79 5.41 2.06
CA PHE A 212 -9.86 5.00 3.12
C PHE A 212 -8.77 6.06 3.38
N CYS A 213 -8.80 7.18 2.67
CA CYS A 213 -7.80 8.22 2.80
C CYS A 213 -8.08 9.06 4.05
N ARG A 214 -7.11 9.12 4.98
CA ARG A 214 -7.19 9.95 6.19
C ARG A 214 -7.37 11.46 5.93
N PHE A 215 -7.13 11.93 4.71
CA PHE A 215 -7.31 13.32 4.30
C PHE A 215 -8.57 13.54 3.45
N PHE A 216 -9.50 12.57 3.39
CA PHE A 216 -10.70 12.63 2.55
C PHE A 216 -11.49 13.94 2.75
N ASN A 217 -11.87 14.25 3.99
CA ASN A 217 -12.64 15.47 4.31
C ASN A 217 -11.92 16.78 3.94
N GLU A 218 -10.58 16.78 3.93
CA GLU A 218 -9.78 17.95 3.57
C GLU A 218 -9.58 18.05 2.06
N CYS A 219 -9.56 16.90 1.39
CA CYS A 219 -9.51 16.81 -0.06
C CYS A 219 -10.87 17.15 -0.69
N ASN A 220 -11.96 16.87 0.02
CA ASN A 220 -13.33 17.10 -0.43
C ASN A 220 -14.26 17.59 0.71
N PRO A 221 -14.15 18.87 1.13
CA PRO A 221 -14.91 19.40 2.26
C PRO A 221 -16.43 19.45 2.02
N ASN A 222 -16.88 19.34 0.77
CA ASN A 222 -18.30 19.43 0.39
C ASN A 222 -19.02 18.06 0.38
N GLU A 223 -18.31 16.95 0.57
CA GLU A 223 -18.85 15.58 0.63
C GLU A 223 -18.83 14.99 2.05
N SER A 224 -18.66 15.82 3.09
CA SER A 224 -18.45 15.41 4.49
C SER A 224 -19.63 14.68 5.17
N ASN A 225 -20.64 14.22 4.42
CA ASN A 225 -21.81 13.49 4.91
C ASN A 225 -21.91 12.03 4.43
N ILE A 226 -20.83 11.43 3.92
CA ILE A 226 -20.86 10.00 3.57
C ILE A 226 -20.64 9.15 4.81
N ILE A 227 -21.74 8.60 5.33
CA ILE A 227 -21.77 7.47 6.27
C ILE A 227 -20.94 6.35 5.64
N ILE A 228 -19.90 5.89 6.35
CA ILE A 228 -19.15 4.68 5.99
C ILE A 228 -20.19 3.55 5.89
N PRO A 229 -20.37 2.89 4.73
CA PRO A 229 -21.34 1.80 4.65
C PRO A 229 -20.95 0.73 5.67
N GLU A 230 -21.84 0.49 6.64
CA GLU A 230 -21.75 -0.70 7.48
C GLU A 230 -21.67 -1.90 6.55
N LYS A 231 -20.66 -2.76 6.78
CA LYS A 231 -20.56 -4.04 6.10
C LYS A 231 -21.87 -4.78 6.39
N SER A 232 -22.72 -4.94 5.38
CA SER A 232 -23.82 -5.89 5.45
C SER A 232 -23.21 -7.28 5.46
N GLY A 233 -22.99 -7.78 6.68
CA GLY A 233 -22.89 -9.20 6.94
C GLY A 233 -24.14 -9.89 6.42
N SER A 234 -23.90 -11.05 5.82
CA SER A 234 -24.85 -12.11 5.56
C SER A 234 -25.93 -12.24 6.65
N GLU A 235 -27.20 -12.25 6.25
CA GLU A 235 -28.20 -13.28 6.58
C GLU A 235 -29.61 -12.76 6.26
N LEU A 236 -30.26 -13.35 5.26
CA LEU A 236 -31.71 -13.52 5.25
C LEU A 236 -32.01 -14.85 4.56
N ASN A 237 -31.73 -15.91 5.30
CA ASN A 237 -32.38 -17.20 5.13
C ASN A 237 -33.77 -17.07 5.76
N THR A 238 -34.81 -16.97 4.94
CA THR A 238 -36.17 -17.32 5.35
C THR A 238 -36.77 -18.26 4.33
N GLN A 239 -36.57 -19.56 4.55
CA GLN A 239 -37.52 -20.58 4.12
C GLN A 239 -38.75 -20.55 5.04
N LYS A 240 -39.92 -20.31 4.46
CA LYS A 240 -41.23 -20.88 4.81
C LYS A 240 -42.03 -20.86 3.50
N GLY A 241 -42.68 -21.90 3.02
CA GLY A 241 -43.02 -23.19 3.59
C GLY A 241 -44.19 -23.70 2.76
N VAL A 242 -44.12 -24.98 2.40
CA VAL A 242 -45.18 -25.76 1.76
C VAL A 242 -46.51 -25.61 2.53
N LYS A 243 -47.57 -25.29 1.80
CA LYS A 243 -48.88 -25.94 1.86
C LYS A 243 -49.57 -25.78 0.52
#